data_AF-A0A2G8KJ63-F1
#
_entry.id   AF-A0A2G8KJ63-F1
#
_cell.length_a   1.000
_cell.length_b   1.000
_cell.length_c   1.000
_cell.angle_alpha   90.00
_cell.angle_beta   90.00
_cell.angle_gamma   90.00
#
_symmetry.space_group_name_H-M   'P 1'
#
loop_
_entity.id
_entity.type
_entity.pdbx_description
1 polymer ?
#
loop_
_entity_poly.entity_id
_entity_poly.type
_entity_poly.pdbx_seq_one_letter_code
_entity_poly.pdbx_strand_id
1 'polypeptide(L)'
;MELQLCGKNVPSNHTNTYFISPDTFVSKVLHTLAHDIPAGETISYGGLAEKVGNPKACRAVGMAMRINQVPLVVPCHRVVNSDGSLGNYMSGKGVAIKKFLLDHEGAKVKT
;
A
#
# COMPACT_ATOMS: atom_id res chain seq x y z
N MET A 1 22.82 -18.65 -18.12
CA MET A 1 23.90 -17.93 -17.42
C MET A 1 23.35 -17.49 -16.08
N GLU A 2 23.51 -18.34 -15.08
CA GLU A 2 22.94 -18.16 -13.73
C GLU A 2 23.69 -17.06 -12.98
N LEU A 3 22.98 -16.04 -12.53
CA LEU A 3 23.49 -15.09 -11.54
C LEU A 3 23.13 -15.61 -10.15
N GLN A 4 24.11 -16.26 -9.53
CA GLN A 4 24.02 -16.80 -8.19
C GLN A 4 24.09 -15.66 -7.16
N LEU A 5 22.93 -15.16 -6.72
CA LEU A 5 22.81 -14.34 -5.52
C LEU A 5 22.41 -15.25 -4.36
N CYS A 6 23.39 -15.57 -3.51
CA CYS A 6 23.25 -16.09 -2.14
C CYS A 6 21.97 -16.89 -1.79
N GLY A 7 21.95 -18.18 -2.14
CA GLY A 7 21.43 -19.23 -1.26
C GLY A 7 19.92 -19.36 -1.01
N LYS A 8 19.03 -18.73 -1.78
CA LYS A 8 17.58 -18.98 -1.66
C LYS A 8 17.02 -19.61 -2.94
N ASN A 9 16.54 -20.84 -2.79
CA ASN A 9 15.86 -21.59 -3.85
C ASN A 9 14.46 -20.96 -4.06
N VAL A 10 14.24 -20.29 -5.19
CA VAL A 10 12.95 -19.64 -5.52
C VAL A 10 12.24 -20.46 -6.59
N PRO A 11 11.01 -20.97 -6.36
CA PRO A 11 10.29 -21.77 -7.34
C PRO A 11 9.87 -20.95 -8.57
N SER A 12 9.83 -21.64 -9.71
CA SER A 12 9.74 -21.10 -11.07
C SER A 12 8.31 -20.84 -11.58
N ASN A 13 7.36 -20.41 -10.74
CA ASN A 13 6.05 -19.95 -11.20
C ASN A 13 5.98 -18.42 -11.18
N HIS A 14 6.13 -17.83 -12.35
CA HIS A 14 6.06 -16.39 -12.59
C HIS A 14 4.79 -15.73 -12.04
N THR A 15 4.94 -14.88 -11.03
CA THR A 15 4.13 -13.67 -10.87
C THR A 15 5.05 -12.52 -10.48
N ASN A 16 5.10 -11.51 -11.34
CA ASN A 16 5.89 -10.30 -11.20
C ASN A 16 5.46 -9.51 -9.95
N THR A 17 6.02 -9.84 -8.78
CA THR A 17 5.84 -9.06 -7.55
C THR A 17 6.94 -8.02 -7.50
N TYR A 18 6.59 -6.77 -7.77
CA TYR A 18 7.40 -5.57 -7.52
C TYR A 18 8.33 -5.76 -6.31
N PHE A 19 9.64 -5.92 -6.58
CA PHE A 19 10.83 -6.16 -5.75
C PHE A 19 10.75 -6.09 -4.20
N ILE A 20 9.79 -6.77 -3.57
CA ILE A 20 9.66 -6.86 -2.11
C ILE A 20 9.58 -8.34 -1.77
N SER A 21 10.44 -8.78 -0.85
CA SER A 21 10.45 -10.16 -0.36
C SER A 21 9.04 -10.54 0.13
N PRO A 22 8.46 -11.66 -0.37
CA PRO A 22 7.04 -11.97 -0.21
C PRO A 22 6.60 -12.08 1.26
N ASP A 23 7.51 -12.51 2.14
CA ASP A 23 7.21 -12.77 3.56
C ASP A 23 7.28 -11.53 4.47
N THR A 24 7.51 -10.34 3.92
CA THR A 24 7.67 -9.12 4.72
C THR A 24 6.33 -8.51 5.12
N PHE A 25 6.31 -7.79 6.24
CA PHE A 25 5.14 -7.00 6.64
C PHE A 25 4.73 -5.99 5.55
N VAL A 26 5.70 -5.38 4.88
CA VAL A 26 5.45 -4.46 3.76
C VAL A 26 4.72 -5.17 2.62
N SER A 27 5.21 -6.34 2.18
CA SER A 27 4.56 -7.15 1.15
C SER A 27 3.11 -7.45 1.52
N LYS A 28 2.86 -7.91 2.75
CA LYS A 28 1.51 -8.20 3.26
C LYS A 28 0.60 -6.98 3.21
N VAL A 29 1.09 -5.81 3.63
CA VAL A 29 0.34 -4.55 3.58
C VAL A 29 0.00 -4.15 2.15
N LEU A 30 0.97 -4.17 1.23
CA LEU A 30 0.73 -3.77 -0.16
C LEU A 30 -0.19 -4.76 -0.90
N HIS A 31 -0.02 -6.06 -0.67
CA HIS A 31 -0.90 -7.08 -1.21
C HIS A 31 -2.33 -6.92 -0.69
N THR A 32 -2.50 -6.80 0.62
CA THR A 32 -3.83 -6.59 1.24
C THR A 32 -4.49 -5.32 0.70
N LEU A 33 -3.73 -4.23 0.56
CA LEU A 33 -4.24 -2.99 -0.02
C LEU A 33 -4.71 -3.17 -1.47
N ALA A 34 -3.94 -3.88 -2.30
CA ALA A 34 -4.26 -4.07 -3.71
C ALA A 34 -5.46 -5.00 -3.94
N HIS A 35 -5.65 -6.01 -3.09
CA HIS A 35 -6.68 -7.03 -3.28
C HIS A 35 -7.96 -6.78 -2.50
N ASP A 36 -7.88 -6.15 -1.33
CA ASP A 36 -9.02 -6.09 -0.41
C ASP A 36 -9.69 -4.72 -0.33
N ILE A 37 -9.07 -3.67 -0.86
CA ILE A 37 -9.60 -2.30 -0.80
C ILE A 37 -10.02 -1.87 -2.21
N PRO A 38 -11.29 -2.00 -2.59
CA PRO A 38 -11.75 -1.70 -3.95
C PRO A 38 -11.72 -0.20 -4.24
N ALA A 39 -11.84 0.16 -5.52
CA ALA A 39 -12.00 1.55 -5.93
C ALA A 39 -13.28 2.15 -5.33
N GLY A 40 -13.18 3.40 -4.87
CA GLY A 40 -14.28 4.11 -4.20
C GLY A 40 -14.34 3.89 -2.69
N GLU A 41 -13.53 2.96 -2.17
CA GLU A 41 -13.38 2.73 -0.73
C GLU A 41 -12.04 3.27 -0.20
N THR A 42 -12.04 3.58 1.09
CA THR A 42 -10.83 3.99 1.80
C THR A 42 -10.66 3.20 3.08
N ILE A 43 -9.41 3.07 3.52
CA ILE A 43 -9.07 2.44 4.79
C ILE A 43 -8.14 3.34 5.57
N SER A 44 -8.28 3.39 6.90
CA SER A 44 -7.32 4.13 7.72
C SER A 44 -6.00 3.36 7.85
N TYR A 45 -4.90 4.05 8.13
CA TYR A 45 -3.62 3.39 8.45
C TYR A 45 -3.76 2.35 9.59
N GLY A 46 -4.58 2.65 10.59
CA GLY A 46 -4.88 1.73 11.69
C GLY A 46 -5.72 0.54 11.25
N GLY A 47 -6.76 0.77 10.45
CA GLY A 47 -7.62 -0.29 9.93
C GLY A 47 -6.85 -1.25 9.02
N LEU A 48 -5.93 -0.74 8.20
CA LEU A 48 -5.07 -1.59 7.39
C LEU A 48 -4.08 -2.38 8.25
N ALA A 49 -3.55 -1.79 9.33
CA ALA A 49 -2.69 -2.48 10.28
C ALA A 49 -3.42 -3.62 11.00
N GLU A 50 -4.67 -3.40 11.40
CA GLU A 50 -5.55 -4.42 11.97
C GLU A 50 -5.85 -5.53 10.96
N LYS A 51 -6.17 -5.18 9.71
CA LYS A 51 -6.49 -6.12 8.65
C LYS A 51 -5.31 -7.04 8.29
N VAL A 52 -4.07 -6.59 8.47
CA VAL A 52 -2.87 -7.44 8.32
C VAL A 52 -2.44 -8.16 9.61
N GLY A 53 -3.26 -8.11 10.67
CA GLY A 53 -3.05 -8.83 11.91
C GLY A 53 -2.10 -8.16 12.91
N ASN A 54 -1.77 -6.88 12.73
CA ASN A 54 -0.97 -6.12 13.70
C ASN A 54 -1.55 -4.72 13.96
N PRO A 55 -2.56 -4.59 14.84
CA PRO A 55 -3.24 -3.33 15.13
C PRO A 55 -2.29 -2.20 15.61
N LYS A 56 -1.12 -2.55 16.17
CA LYS A 56 -0.13 -1.58 16.67
C LYS A 56 0.82 -1.07 15.58
N ALA A 57 0.72 -1.57 14.34
CA ALA A 57 1.67 -1.30 13.26
C ALA A 57 1.28 -0.13 12.33
N CYS A 58 0.43 0.80 12.77
CA CYS A 58 -0.02 1.97 11.99
C CYS A 58 1.15 2.76 11.34
N ARG A 59 2.23 3.01 12.09
CA ARG A 59 3.43 3.69 11.56
C ARG A 59 4.13 2.87 10.47
N ALA A 60 4.20 1.55 10.62
CA ALA A 60 4.82 0.67 9.63
C ALA A 60 3.99 0.60 8.34
N VAL A 61 2.65 0.68 8.43
CA VAL A 61 1.78 0.85 7.26
C VAL A 61 2.10 2.15 6.52
N GLY A 62 2.24 3.27 7.25
CA GLY A 62 2.67 4.53 6.65
C GLY A 62 4.02 4.43 5.91
N MET A 63 4.96 3.68 6.47
CA MET A 63 6.24 3.40 5.81
C MET A 63 6.08 2.53 4.55
N ALA A 64 5.22 1.51 4.58
CA ALA A 64 4.89 0.71 3.41
C ALA A 64 4.30 1.56 2.27
N MET A 65 3.40 2.50 2.60
CA MET A 65 2.85 3.44 1.62
C MET A 65 3.94 4.34 1.01
N ARG A 66 4.92 4.78 1.80
CA ARG A 66 6.02 5.64 1.35
C ARG A 66 6.97 4.95 0.38
N ILE A 67 7.21 3.65 0.55
CA ILE A 67 8.14 2.86 -0.27
C ILE A 67 7.45 2.13 -1.43
N ASN A 68 6.15 2.33 -1.60
CA ASN A 68 5.40 1.76 -2.72
C ASN A 68 5.97 2.31 -4.05
N GLN A 69 6.56 1.41 -4.85
CA GLN A 69 7.21 1.76 -6.12
C GLN A 69 6.22 1.94 -7.28
N VAL A 70 4.97 1.48 -7.12
CA VAL A 70 3.93 1.58 -8.15
C VAL A 70 2.61 2.13 -7.61
N PRO A 71 2.54 3.44 -7.28
CA PRO A 71 1.40 4.07 -6.60
C PRO A 71 0.03 3.97 -7.29
N LEU A 72 -0.02 3.68 -8.59
CA LEU A 72 -1.26 3.49 -9.33
C LEU A 72 -1.74 2.03 -9.35
N VAL A 73 -0.80 1.08 -9.43
CA VAL A 73 -1.12 -0.36 -9.44
C VAL A 73 -1.43 -0.85 -8.02
N VAL A 74 -0.61 -0.42 -7.06
CA VAL A 74 -0.86 -0.62 -5.64
C VAL A 74 -1.43 0.69 -5.09
N PRO A 75 -2.74 0.76 -4.77
CA PRO A 75 -3.49 2.01 -4.64
C PRO A 75 -3.27 2.69 -3.28
N CYS A 76 -2.05 3.15 -3.00
CA CYS A 76 -1.70 3.78 -1.71
C CYS A 76 -2.43 5.11 -1.45
N HIS A 77 -3.06 5.70 -2.48
CA HIS A 77 -3.97 6.83 -2.32
C HIS A 77 -5.25 6.48 -1.55
N ARG A 78 -5.66 5.21 -1.47
CA ARG A 78 -6.84 4.74 -0.71
C ARG A 78 -6.63 4.69 0.81
N VAL A 79 -5.39 4.89 1.30
CA VAL A 79 -5.08 4.89 2.74
C VAL A 79 -5.17 6.31 3.31
N VAL A 80 -6.02 6.53 4.31
CA VAL A 80 -6.36 7.84 4.88
C VAL A 80 -6.11 7.92 6.40
N ASN A 81 -6.26 9.12 6.98
CA ASN A 81 -6.20 9.29 8.44
C ASN A 81 -7.43 8.64 9.11
N SER A 82 -7.35 8.38 10.41
CA SER A 82 -8.44 7.73 11.17
C SER A 82 -9.73 8.57 11.25
N ASP A 83 -9.63 9.88 11.09
CA ASP A 83 -10.76 10.81 11.07
C ASP A 83 -11.39 10.98 9.66
N GLY A 84 -10.90 10.19 8.69
CA GLY A 84 -11.32 10.26 7.29
C GLY A 84 -10.70 11.41 6.51
N SER A 85 -9.73 12.14 7.08
CA SER A 85 -9.01 13.20 6.36
C SER A 85 -7.87 12.68 5.48
N LEU A 86 -7.45 13.50 4.52
CA LEU A 86 -6.31 13.18 3.66
C LEU A 86 -5.00 13.08 4.45
N GLY A 87 -4.38 11.91 4.43
CA GLY A 87 -2.98 11.74 4.85
C GLY A 87 -1.99 12.16 3.74
N ASN A 88 -0.71 12.30 4.11
CA ASN A 88 0.37 12.62 3.17
C ASN A 88 0.44 11.67 1.96
N TYR A 89 0.92 12.20 0.84
CA TYR A 89 1.13 11.45 -0.39
C TYR A 89 2.36 11.97 -1.14
N MET A 90 3.14 11.07 -1.74
CA MET A 90 4.37 11.38 -2.48
C MET A 90 5.25 12.41 -1.75
N SER A 91 5.67 12.08 -0.53
CA SER A 91 6.49 12.95 0.34
C SER A 91 5.86 14.33 0.62
N GLY A 92 4.53 14.39 0.72
CA GLY A 92 3.76 15.60 1.01
C GLY A 92 3.46 16.48 -0.21
N LYS A 93 4.08 16.20 -1.36
CA LYS A 93 3.89 16.99 -2.60
C LYS A 93 2.70 16.52 -3.44
N GLY A 94 2.13 15.36 -3.12
CA GLY A 94 1.11 14.69 -3.92
C GLY A 94 -0.31 14.75 -3.34
N VAL A 95 -0.59 15.59 -2.33
CA VAL A 95 -1.93 15.60 -1.70
C VAL A 95 -3.04 15.93 -2.72
N ALA A 96 -2.80 16.86 -3.64
CA ALA A 96 -3.72 17.17 -4.73
C ALA A 96 -3.96 15.96 -5.65
N ILE A 97 -2.91 15.18 -5.96
CA ILE A 97 -3.00 13.96 -6.78
C ILE A 97 -3.83 12.90 -6.04
N LYS A 98 -3.56 12.70 -4.75
CA LYS A 98 -4.31 11.76 -3.92
C LYS A 98 -5.80 12.10 -3.90
N LYS A 99 -6.12 13.38 -3.69
CA LYS A 99 -7.50 13.86 -3.76
C LYS A 99 -8.12 13.59 -5.12
N PHE A 100 -7.44 13.95 -6.20
CA PHE A 100 -7.92 13.70 -7.57
C PHE A 100 -8.23 12.22 -7.82
N LEU A 101 -7.33 11.31 -7.42
CA LEU A 101 -7.54 9.86 -7.60
C LEU A 101 -8.73 9.34 -6.79
N LEU A 102 -8.87 9.78 -5.54
CA LEU A 102 -10.01 9.42 -4.69
C LEU A 102 -11.34 9.94 -5.25
N ASP A 103 -11.36 11.19 -5.71
CA ASP A 103 -12.53 11.80 -6.34
C ASP A 103 -12.88 11.06 -7.65
N HIS A 104 -11.88 10.69 -8.46
CA HIS A 104 -12.05 9.91 -9.69
C HIS A 104 -12.62 8.51 -9.42
N GLU A 105 -12.24 7.89 -8.30
CA GLU A 105 -12.78 6.60 -7.87
C GLU A 105 -14.15 6.71 -7.17
N GLY A 106 -14.65 7.92 -6.89
CA GLY A 106 -15.92 8.14 -6.19
C GLY A 106 -15.85 7.97 -4.66
N ALA A 107 -14.65 8.00 -4.08
CA ALA A 107 -14.47 7.86 -2.64
C ALA A 107 -14.88 9.13 -1.87
N LYS A 108 -15.56 8.96 -0.74
CA LYS A 108 -15.91 10.07 0.17
C LYS A 108 -14.78 10.28 1.18
N VAL A 109 -14.12 11.44 1.13
CA VAL A 109 -13.02 11.79 2.03
C VAL A 109 -13.25 13.18 2.60
N LYS A 110 -12.89 13.36 3.88
CA LYS A 110 -12.99 14.65 4.56
C LYS A 110 -11.82 15.54 4.11
N THR A 111 -12.11 16.58 3.33
CA THR A 111 -11.13 17.59 2.94
C THR A 111 -10.97 18.67 3.99
#